data_AF-A0AAV8YRJ3-F1
#
_entry.id   AF-A0AAV8YRJ3-F1
#
_cell.length_a   1.000
_cell.length_b   1.000
_cell.length_c   1.000
_cell.angle_alpha   90.00
_cell.angle_beta   90.00
_cell.angle_gamma   90.00
#
_symmetry.space_group_name_H-M   'P 1'
#
loop_
_entity.id
_entity.type
_entity.pdbx_description
1 polymer ?
#
loop_
_entity_poly.entity_id
_entity_poly.type
_entity_poly.pdbx_seq_one_letter_code
_entity_poly.pdbx_strand_id
1 'polypeptide(L)'
;MLENPTLKNITDPNFGRPPEHQNELLQRLGEHHITSFNYMIRKGLSQAIDNLNPVEFVLSERRIKLKISNYTFNSPEVPFGTIGVRNNLIYPTECRQRAATYKGKLYVDVDW
;
A
#
# COMPACT_ATOMS: atom_id res chain seq x y z
N MET A 1 10.29 35.90 -11.27
CA MET A 1 9.67 37.14 -10.75
C MET A 1 8.97 36.73 -9.46
N LEU A 2 9.47 37.15 -8.30
CA LEU A 2 8.83 36.84 -7.01
C LEU A 2 7.50 37.59 -6.96
N GLU A 3 6.38 36.86 -6.82
CA GLU A 3 5.07 37.48 -6.68
C GLU A 3 5.02 38.32 -5.40
N ASN A 4 4.43 39.51 -5.49
CA ASN A 4 4.21 40.38 -4.34
C ASN A 4 3.32 39.66 -3.31
N PRO A 5 3.55 39.82 -2.00
CA PRO A 5 2.71 39.20 -0.99
C PRO A 5 1.25 39.64 -1.16
N THR A 6 0.34 38.67 -1.17
CA THR A 6 -1.10 38.93 -1.38
C THR A 6 -1.92 38.45 -0.18
N LEU A 7 -2.97 39.19 0.18
CA LEU A 7 -3.87 38.85 1.29
C LEU A 7 -4.95 37.82 0.89
N LYS A 8 -4.75 37.08 -0.20
CA LYS A 8 -5.74 36.17 -0.81
C LYS A 8 -6.37 35.21 0.19
N ASN A 9 -5.56 34.67 1.09
CA ASN A 9 -5.99 33.72 2.13
C ASN A 9 -6.87 34.34 3.23
N ILE A 10 -6.75 35.65 3.49
CA ILE A 10 -7.58 36.34 4.49
C ILE A 10 -8.91 36.77 3.88
N THR A 11 -8.90 37.08 2.58
CA THR A 11 -10.10 37.54 1.85
C THR A 11 -10.98 36.41 1.33
N ASP A 12 -10.50 35.16 1.35
CA ASP A 12 -11.26 34.02 0.86
C ASP A 12 -12.29 33.55 1.92
N PRO A 13 -13.61 33.63 1.65
CA PRO A 13 -14.64 33.15 2.58
C PRO A 13 -14.59 31.63 2.82
N ASN A 14 -13.88 30.88 1.99
CA ASN A 14 -13.67 29.44 2.13
C ASN A 14 -12.33 29.10 2.78
N PHE A 15 -11.57 30.08 3.26
CA PHE A 15 -10.32 29.81 3.97
C PHE A 15 -10.56 28.85 5.15
N GLY A 16 -9.79 27.77 5.20
CA GLY A 16 -9.94 26.69 6.19
C GLY A 16 -10.85 25.53 5.75
N ARG A 17 -11.59 25.65 4.63
CA ARG A 17 -12.25 24.51 4.00
C ARG A 17 -11.25 23.81 3.06
N PRO A 18 -10.99 22.51 3.23
CA PRO A 18 -10.17 21.79 2.27
C PRO A 18 -10.79 21.90 0.87
N PRO A 19 -10.02 22.29 -0.15
CA PRO A 19 -10.52 22.35 -1.53
C PRO A 19 -10.87 20.93 -2.02
N GLU A 20 -11.82 20.84 -2.95
CA GLU A 20 -12.21 19.55 -3.56
C GLU A 20 -11.06 18.88 -4.31
N HIS A 21 -10.17 19.68 -4.87
CA HIS A 21 -8.98 19.23 -5.57
C HIS A 21 -7.72 19.66 -4.82
N GLN A 22 -6.80 18.72 -4.64
CA GLN A 22 -5.51 18.99 -4.04
C GLN A 22 -4.58 19.71 -5.03
N ASN A 23 -3.70 20.54 -4.49
CA ASN A 23 -2.72 21.27 -5.29
C ASN A 23 -1.80 20.32 -6.08
N GLU A 24 -1.77 20.48 -7.40
CA GLU A 24 -1.01 19.62 -8.31
C GLU A 24 0.50 19.63 -8.03
N LEU A 25 1.08 20.79 -7.68
CA LEU A 25 2.51 20.90 -7.39
C LEU A 25 2.87 20.10 -6.14
N LEU A 26 2.00 20.11 -5.12
CA LEU A 26 2.21 19.30 -3.91
C LEU A 26 2.02 17.81 -4.17
N GLN A 27 1.09 17.43 -5.05
CA GLN A 27 0.91 16.02 -5.45
C GLN A 27 2.16 15.46 -6.15
N ARG A 28 2.75 16.24 -7.07
CA ARG A 28 3.94 15.83 -7.83
C ARG A 28 5.13 15.48 -6.94
N LEU A 29 5.26 16.10 -5.77
CA LEU A 29 6.34 15.80 -4.83
C LEU A 29 6.32 14.34 -4.34
N GLY A 30 5.13 13.74 -4.18
CA GLY A 30 4.97 12.36 -3.71
C GLY A 30 4.63 11.35 -4.81
N GLU A 31 4.37 11.83 -6.03
CA GLU A 31 3.82 11.03 -7.14
C GLU A 31 4.70 9.83 -7.50
N HIS A 32 6.02 10.00 -7.53
CA HIS A 32 6.94 8.92 -7.89
C HIS A 32 6.93 7.76 -6.87
N HIS A 33 6.81 8.06 -5.58
CA HIS A 33 6.73 7.03 -4.54
C HIS A 33 5.42 6.24 -4.63
N ILE A 34 4.30 6.94 -4.86
CA ILE A 34 2.99 6.32 -5.04
C ILE A 34 3.00 5.44 -6.29
N THR A 35 3.57 5.97 -7.39
CA THR A 35 3.64 5.27 -8.67
C THR A 35 4.52 4.02 -8.59
N SER A 36 5.68 4.09 -7.93
CA SER A 36 6.56 2.93 -7.77
C SER A 36 5.91 1.83 -6.93
N PHE A 37 5.23 2.20 -5.84
CA PHE A 37 4.50 1.25 -5.00
C PHE A 37 3.34 0.60 -5.76
N ASN A 38 2.55 1.40 -6.50
CA ASN A 38 1.47 0.89 -7.32
C ASN A 38 1.97 -0.07 -8.40
N TYR A 39 3.12 0.23 -9.02
CA TYR A 39 3.76 -0.65 -9.98
C TYR A 39 4.18 -1.99 -9.34
N MET A 40 4.82 -1.94 -8.16
CA MET A 40 5.22 -3.13 -7.40
C MET A 40 4.02 -4.06 -7.15
N ILE A 41 2.91 -3.53 -6.64
CA ILE A 41 1.71 -4.33 -6.32
C ILE A 41 1.03 -4.88 -7.57
N ARG A 42 0.89 -4.05 -8.62
CA ARG A 42 0.11 -4.40 -9.83
C ARG A 42 0.86 -5.30 -10.81
N LYS A 43 2.19 -5.21 -10.87
CA LYS A 43 3.02 -5.91 -11.86
C LYS A 43 4.30 -6.48 -11.29
N GLY A 44 5.01 -5.70 -10.47
CA GLY A 44 6.35 -6.06 -10.00
C GLY A 44 6.41 -7.38 -9.22
N LEU A 45 5.45 -7.64 -8.34
CA LEU A 45 5.40 -8.89 -7.56
C LEU A 45 5.14 -10.12 -8.43
N SER A 46 4.23 -10.03 -9.41
CA SER A 46 4.00 -11.13 -10.37
C SER A 46 5.28 -11.44 -11.15
N GLN A 47 5.95 -10.41 -11.67
CA GLN A 47 7.22 -10.57 -12.39
C GLN A 47 8.33 -11.15 -11.49
N ALA A 48 8.35 -10.78 -10.21
CA ALA A 48 9.32 -11.33 -9.25
C ALA A 48 9.10 -12.83 -9.03
N ILE A 49 7.85 -13.27 -8.93
CA ILE A 49 7.51 -14.70 -8.77
C ILE A 49 7.87 -15.50 -10.02
N ASP A 50 7.58 -14.97 -11.22
CA ASP A 50 7.92 -15.63 -12.49
C ASP A 50 9.43 -15.85 -12.66
N ASN A 51 10.25 -14.95 -12.12
CA ASN A 51 11.70 -15.01 -12.18
C ASN A 51 12.35 -15.72 -10.97
N LEU A 52 11.56 -16.14 -9.97
CA LEU A 52 12.10 -16.77 -8.78
C LEU A 52 12.53 -18.21 -9.06
N ASN A 53 13.78 -18.53 -8.73
CA ASN A 53 14.28 -19.90 -8.84
C ASN A 53 13.65 -20.78 -7.75
N PRO A 54 13.09 -21.94 -8.11
CA PRO A 54 12.59 -22.89 -7.12
C PRO A 54 13.72 -23.50 -6.31
N VAL A 55 13.44 -23.84 -5.05
CA VAL A 55 14.41 -24.48 -4.15
C VAL A 55 14.25 -25.99 -4.26
N GLU A 56 15.34 -26.67 -4.62
CA GLU A 56 15.34 -28.11 -4.83
C GLU A 56 16.36 -28.79 -3.92
N PHE A 57 15.93 -29.86 -3.24
CA PHE A 57 16.80 -30.65 -2.37
C PHE A 57 16.37 -32.12 -2.36
N VAL A 58 17.30 -32.99 -1.94
CA VAL A 58 17.07 -34.43 -1.83
C VAL A 58 16.90 -34.81 -0.37
N LEU A 59 15.81 -35.49 -0.05
CA LEU A 59 15.53 -36.05 1.27
C LEU A 59 15.18 -37.53 1.11
N SER A 60 15.98 -38.42 1.70
CA SER A 60 15.75 -39.87 1.67
C SER A 60 15.51 -40.43 0.25
N GLU A 61 16.43 -40.12 -0.67
CA GLU A 61 16.38 -40.49 -2.10
C GLU A 61 15.22 -39.90 -2.92
N ARG A 62 14.43 -38.99 -2.34
CA ARG A 62 13.36 -38.25 -3.05
C ARG A 62 13.78 -36.82 -3.32
N ARG A 63 13.59 -36.34 -4.54
CA ARG A 63 13.79 -34.93 -4.92
C ARG A 63 12.52 -34.14 -4.61
N ILE A 64 12.63 -33.11 -3.79
CA ILE A 64 11.56 -32.18 -3.44
C ILE A 64 11.86 -30.84 -4.11
N LYS A 65 10.83 -30.17 -4.64
CA LYS A 65 10.95 -28.88 -5.34
C LYS A 65 9.92 -27.89 -4.81
N LEU A 66 10.37 -26.91 -4.03
CA LEU A 66 9.51 -25.84 -3.53
C LEU A 66 9.50 -24.66 -4.50
N LYS A 67 8.31 -24.22 -4.91
CA LYS A 67 8.10 -23.05 -5.77
C LYS A 67 7.01 -22.16 -5.21
N ILE A 68 7.21 -20.84 -5.26
CA ILE A 68 6.12 -19.89 -5.04
C ILE A 68 5.35 -19.74 -6.36
N SER A 69 4.04 -19.98 -6.34
CA SER A 69 3.21 -19.99 -7.55
C SER A 69 2.33 -18.76 -7.68
N ASN A 70 1.86 -18.22 -6.56
CA ASN A 70 0.92 -17.12 -6.56
C ASN A 70 1.02 -16.29 -5.27
N TYR A 71 0.46 -15.07 -5.30
CA TYR A 71 0.36 -14.19 -4.15
C TYR A 71 -0.97 -13.43 -4.12
N THR A 72 -1.39 -13.03 -2.93
CA THR A 72 -2.53 -12.13 -2.75
C THR A 72 -2.17 -11.07 -1.72
N PHE A 73 -2.28 -9.80 -2.09
CA PHE A 73 -2.01 -8.66 -1.20
C PHE A 73 -3.30 -7.91 -0.87
N ASN A 74 -3.69 -7.91 0.40
CA ASN A 74 -4.92 -7.28 0.87
C ASN A 74 -4.67 -5.92 1.53
N SER A 75 -5.65 -5.04 1.43
CA SER A 75 -5.70 -3.78 2.16
C SER A 75 -5.64 -3.99 3.69
N PRO A 76 -5.17 -2.98 4.45
CA PRO A 76 -5.21 -3.02 5.91
C PRO A 76 -6.65 -3.10 6.43
N GLU A 77 -7.00 -4.26 6.96
CA GLU A 77 -8.36 -4.57 7.41
C GLU A 77 -8.35 -5.35 8.72
N VAL A 78 -9.38 -5.09 9.52
CA VAL A 78 -9.69 -5.86 10.73
C VAL A 78 -10.09 -7.29 10.31
N PRO A 79 -9.64 -8.34 11.04
CA PRO A 79 -10.06 -9.70 10.76
C PRO A 79 -11.58 -9.86 10.68
N PHE A 80 -12.04 -10.66 9.72
CA PHE A 80 -13.45 -10.96 9.55
C PHE A 80 -14.03 -11.61 10.83
N GLY A 81 -15.24 -11.21 11.22
CA GLY A 81 -15.89 -11.71 12.44
C GLY A 81 -15.49 -11.02 13.74
N THR A 82 -14.70 -9.94 13.67
CA THR A 82 -14.41 -9.14 14.87
C THR A 82 -15.69 -8.48 15.40
N ILE A 83 -16.04 -8.79 16.64
CA ILE A 83 -17.28 -8.33 17.29
C ILE A 83 -17.25 -6.81 17.46
N GLY A 84 -18.37 -6.15 17.18
CA GLY A 84 -18.54 -4.71 17.38
C GLY A 84 -17.95 -3.82 16.27
N VAL A 85 -17.49 -4.41 15.16
CA VAL A 85 -16.90 -3.68 14.04
C VAL A 85 -17.93 -3.49 12.92
N ARG A 86 -18.30 -2.23 12.63
CA ARG A 86 -19.21 -1.89 11.53
C ARG A 86 -18.51 -1.79 10.17
N ASN A 87 -17.25 -1.36 10.17
CA ASN A 87 -16.41 -1.24 8.98
C ASN A 87 -15.05 -1.89 9.28
N ASN A 88 -14.63 -2.81 8.43
CA ASN A 88 -13.37 -3.54 8.57
C ASN A 88 -12.15 -2.73 8.07
N LEU A 89 -12.34 -1.62 7.37
CA LEU A 89 -11.24 -0.79 6.87
C LEU A 89 -10.51 -0.11 8.03
N ILE A 90 -9.18 -0.28 8.07
CA ILE A 90 -8.31 0.46 8.99
C ILE A 90 -7.79 1.69 8.25
N TYR A 91 -7.78 2.84 8.92
CA TYR A 91 -7.25 4.08 8.33
C TYR A 91 -5.87 4.45 8.89
N PRO A 92 -5.00 5.10 8.10
CA PRO A 92 -3.68 5.53 8.60
C PRO A 92 -3.74 6.44 9.84
N THR A 93 -4.79 7.25 9.98
CA THR A 93 -5.03 8.12 11.14
C THR A 93 -5.21 7.31 12.43
N GLU A 94 -5.99 6.24 12.37
CA GLU A 94 -6.23 5.33 13.49
C GLU A 94 -4.92 4.67 13.94
N CYS A 95 -4.13 4.17 12.99
CA CYS A 95 -2.82 3.59 13.29
C CYS A 95 -1.88 4.58 13.98
N ARG A 96 -1.87 5.85 13.56
CA ARG A 96 -1.07 6.90 14.22
C ARG A 96 -1.50 7.14 15.67
N GLN A 97 -2.81 7.17 15.94
CA GLN A 97 -3.34 7.39 17.29
C GLN A 97 -3.09 6.18 18.20
N ARG A 98 -3.21 4.97 17.65
CA ARG A 98 -3.01 3.71 18.37
C ARG A 98 -1.54 3.34 18.56
N ALA A 99 -0.61 4.09 17.96
CA ALA A 99 0.81 3.71 17.84
C ALA A 99 0.99 2.30 17.22
N ALA A 100 0.21 2.01 16.18
CA ALA A 100 0.22 0.75 15.44
C ALA A 100 0.74 0.93 14.01
N THR A 101 1.13 -0.17 13.36
CA THR A 101 1.60 -0.17 11.97
C THR A 101 0.43 -0.28 10.99
N TYR A 102 0.37 0.60 10.00
CA TYR A 102 -0.53 0.48 8.87
C TYR A 102 -0.02 -0.58 7.89
N LYS A 103 -0.58 -1.80 7.95
CA LYS A 103 -0.09 -2.95 7.18
C LYS A 103 -1.21 -3.82 6.61
N GLY A 104 -1.02 -4.28 5.37
CA GLY A 104 -1.87 -5.26 4.70
C GLY A 104 -1.38 -6.69 4.92
N LYS A 105 -2.26 -7.67 4.68
CA LYS A 105 -1.86 -9.09 4.71
C LYS A 105 -1.38 -9.52 3.33
N LEU A 106 -0.22 -10.17 3.28
CA LEU A 106 0.31 -10.83 2.08
C LEU A 106 0.18 -12.34 2.27
N TYR A 107 -0.56 -12.97 1.38
CA TYR A 107 -0.64 -14.43 1.26
C TYR A 107 0.20 -14.88 0.07
N VAL A 108 0.85 -16.03 0.22
CA VAL A 108 1.73 -16.62 -0.79
C VAL A 108 1.42 -18.10 -0.87
N ASP A 109 1.19 -18.59 -2.09
CA ASP A 109 0.95 -19.99 -2.37
C ASP A 109 2.28 -20.68 -2.68
N VAL A 110 2.53 -21.80 -1.99
CA VAL A 110 3.76 -22.59 -2.12
C VAL A 110 3.41 -23.98 -2.64
N ASP A 111 3.92 -24.29 -3.83
CA ASP A 111 3.81 -25.60 -4.47
C ASP A 111 5.06 -26.44 -4.13
N TRP A 112 4.89 -27.76 -4.00
CA TRP A 112 5.96 -28.70 -3.60
C TRP A 112 5.94 -30.03 -4.35
#